data_AF-A0A7C4V579-F1
#
_entry.id   AF-A0A7C4V579-F1
#
_cell.length_a   1.000
_cell.length_b   1.000
_cell.length_c   1.000
_cell.angle_alpha   90.00
_cell.angle_beta   90.00
_cell.angle_gamma   90.00
#
_symmetry.space_group_name_H-M   'P 1'
#
loop_
_entity.id
_entity.type
_entity.pdbx_description
1 polymer ?
#
loop_
_entity_poly.entity_id
_entity_poly.type
_entity_poly.pdbx_seq_one_letter_code
_entity_poly.pdbx_strand_id
1 'polypeptide(L)'
;MLQPSTNRSIARFLLPMADIMALLFSFFLLLPHLEMEPGKQGGKGNVPGSYWSPAEQERAREELLRLRRLRQLPVDQRLKIVVLDIDGSTGDLLLNRGAGQQRLNAANIDEVIRNHQAGARAEDLELFYLLRVPRPDAQGSKPHPTAADEALYRRWFGRRQVDYKIDFPQLQE
;
A
#
# COMPACT_ATOMS: atom_id res chain seq x y z
N MET A 1 42.45 -46.06 31.82
CA MET A 1 41.29 -46.67 31.15
C MET A 1 40.47 -45.56 30.51
N LEU A 2 40.48 -45.44 29.18
CA LEU A 2 39.62 -44.52 28.43
C LEU A 2 38.93 -45.35 27.35
N GLN A 3 37.63 -45.58 27.51
CA GLN A 3 36.78 -46.20 26.49
C GLN A 3 36.60 -45.24 25.31
N PRO A 4 36.71 -45.69 24.04
CA PRO A 4 36.19 -44.93 22.92
C PRO A 4 34.69 -45.20 22.74
N SER A 5 33.90 -44.13 22.71
CA SER A 5 32.47 -44.15 22.45
C SER A 5 32.16 -44.51 20.99
N THR A 6 31.25 -45.46 20.82
CA THR A 6 30.84 -46.09 19.55
C THR A 6 29.93 -45.19 18.70
N ASN A 7 30.45 -44.10 18.11
CA ASN A 7 29.71 -43.29 17.13
C ASN A 7 29.81 -43.92 15.71
N ARG A 8 29.22 -45.10 15.49
CA ARG A 8 29.33 -45.85 14.22
C ARG A 8 28.05 -46.01 13.39
N SER A 9 26.91 -45.45 13.79
CA SER A 9 25.63 -45.72 13.09
C SER A 9 25.23 -44.68 12.03
N ILE A 10 25.51 -43.39 12.24
CA ILE A 10 24.94 -42.31 11.41
C ILE A 10 25.60 -42.22 10.02
N ALA A 11 26.90 -42.46 9.92
CA ALA A 11 27.63 -42.36 8.64
C ALA A 11 27.21 -43.41 7.59
N ARG A 12 26.65 -44.55 8.00
CA ARG A 12 26.20 -45.61 7.10
C ARG A 12 24.89 -45.27 6.38
N PHE A 13 24.08 -44.38 6.96
CA PHE A 13 22.84 -43.92 6.35
C PHE A 13 23.02 -42.64 5.51
N LEU A 14 24.01 -41.81 5.84
CA LEU A 14 24.26 -40.55 5.12
C LEU A 14 24.86 -40.75 3.73
N LEU A 15 25.73 -41.75 3.54
CA LEU A 15 26.34 -42.02 2.23
C LEU A 15 25.31 -42.37 1.14
N PRO A 16 24.37 -43.31 1.38
CA PRO A 16 23.33 -43.63 0.40
C PRO A 16 22.33 -42.49 0.18
N MET A 17 22.02 -41.72 1.23
CA MET A 17 21.05 -40.62 1.13
C MET A 17 21.59 -39.46 0.30
N ALA A 18 22.88 -39.13 0.46
CA ALA A 18 23.52 -38.12 -0.36
C ALA A 18 23.51 -38.49 -1.85
N ASP A 19 23.69 -39.78 -2.17
CA ASP A 19 23.65 -40.29 -3.54
C ASP A 19 22.23 -40.22 -4.13
N ILE A 20 21.21 -40.60 -3.36
CA ILE A 20 19.80 -40.46 -3.77
C ILE A 20 19.44 -38.99 -4.00
N MET A 21 19.89 -38.09 -3.12
CA MET A 21 19.66 -36.64 -3.27
C MET A 21 20.40 -36.08 -4.49
N ALA A 22 21.62 -36.54 -4.76
CA ALA A 22 22.37 -36.16 -5.95
C ALA A 22 21.70 -36.67 -7.24
N LEU A 23 21.13 -37.88 -7.23
CA LEU A 23 20.35 -38.43 -8.35
C LEU A 23 19.06 -37.64 -8.58
N LEU A 24 18.28 -37.36 -7.52
CA LEU A 24 17.07 -36.54 -7.62
C LEU A 24 17.39 -35.12 -8.12
N PHE A 25 18.47 -34.53 -7.63
CA PHE A 25 18.94 -33.23 -8.11
C PHE A 25 19.38 -33.27 -9.58
N SER A 26 20.06 -34.34 -10.00
CA SER A 26 20.46 -34.55 -11.39
C SER A 26 19.26 -34.72 -12.31
N PHE A 27 18.22 -35.46 -11.89
CA PHE A 27 16.95 -35.56 -12.60
C PHE A 27 16.21 -34.22 -12.68
N PHE A 28 16.23 -33.43 -11.60
CA PHE A 28 15.65 -32.09 -11.57
C PHE A 28 16.35 -31.14 -12.55
N LEU A 29 17.68 -31.24 -12.69
CA LEU A 29 18.43 -30.47 -13.71
C LEU A 29 18.18 -30.96 -15.15
N LEU A 30 17.80 -32.23 -15.32
CA LEU A 30 17.47 -32.83 -16.62
C LEU A 30 16.03 -32.55 -17.08
N LEU A 31 15.09 -32.34 -16.15
CA LEU A 31 13.70 -31.95 -16.46
C LEU A 31 13.57 -30.78 -17.46
N PRO A 32 14.26 -29.64 -17.31
CA PRO A 32 14.19 -28.55 -18.28
C PRO A 32 14.81 -28.90 -19.65
N HIS A 33 15.66 -29.93 -19.74
CA HIS A 33 16.22 -30.42 -21.01
C HIS A 33 15.36 -31.49 -21.68
N LEU A 34 14.60 -32.28 -20.91
CA LEU A 34 13.67 -33.30 -21.44
C LEU A 34 12.39 -32.68 -22.00
N GLU A 35 12.02 -31.47 -21.56
CA GLU A 35 10.95 -30.67 -22.18
C GLU A 35 11.39 -29.96 -23.47
N MET A 36 12.68 -29.98 -23.81
CA MET A 36 13.22 -29.50 -25.08
C MET A 36 13.28 -30.65 -26.10
N GLU A 37 12.12 -31.04 -26.62
CA GLU A 37 12.05 -31.72 -27.92
C GLU A 37 12.72 -30.82 -28.99
N PRO A 38 13.80 -31.28 -29.67
CA PRO A 38 14.45 -30.50 -30.71
C PRO A 38 13.64 -30.65 -31.99
N GLY A 39 12.50 -29.95 -32.07
CA GLY A 39 11.58 -30.16 -33.20
C GLY A 39 10.51 -29.11 -33.45
N LYS A 40 10.37 -28.07 -32.61
CA LYS A 40 9.40 -26.98 -32.88
C LYS A 40 10.06 -25.61 -32.80
N GLN A 41 10.79 -25.27 -33.86
CA GLN A 41 10.94 -23.87 -34.26
C GLN A 41 9.56 -23.34 -34.69
N GLY A 42 9.20 -22.15 -34.20
CA GLY A 42 8.09 -21.37 -34.75
C GLY A 42 7.00 -21.00 -33.75
N GLY A 43 7.34 -20.18 -32.76
CA GLY A 43 6.34 -19.50 -31.94
C GLY A 43 7.03 -18.56 -30.98
N LYS A 44 6.62 -17.28 -30.97
CA LYS A 44 7.03 -16.29 -29.98
C LYS A 44 6.65 -16.83 -28.59
N GLY A 45 7.58 -17.52 -27.96
CA GLY A 45 7.36 -18.33 -26.77
C GLY A 45 7.16 -17.45 -25.55
N ASN A 46 5.91 -17.41 -25.09
CA ASN A 46 5.56 -17.07 -23.72
C ASN A 46 6.53 -17.78 -22.77
N VAL A 47 7.13 -17.02 -21.85
CA VAL A 47 7.99 -17.56 -20.78
C VAL A 47 7.16 -18.56 -19.96
N PRO A 48 7.62 -19.81 -19.76
CA PRO A 48 6.90 -20.79 -18.96
C PRO A 48 6.82 -20.29 -17.51
N GLY A 49 5.60 -20.16 -16.98
CA GLY A 49 5.34 -19.67 -15.62
C GLY A 49 4.65 -18.30 -15.55
N SER A 50 4.38 -17.63 -16.68
CA SER A 50 3.53 -16.44 -16.65
C SER A 50 2.06 -16.84 -16.65
N TYR A 51 1.43 -16.80 -15.47
CA TYR A 51 -0.01 -16.98 -15.28
C TYR A 51 -0.87 -15.90 -15.97
N TRP A 52 -0.24 -14.95 -16.68
CA TRP A 52 -0.92 -13.81 -17.28
C TRP A 52 -0.92 -13.96 -18.79
N SER A 53 -2.10 -13.75 -19.37
CA SER A 53 -2.26 -13.62 -20.82
C SER A 53 -1.41 -12.45 -21.34
N PRO A 54 -1.00 -12.46 -22.62
CA PRO A 54 -0.27 -11.34 -23.22
C PRO A 54 -0.99 -9.99 -23.08
N ALA A 55 -2.33 -10.00 -23.08
CA ALA A 55 -3.15 -8.80 -22.87
C ALA A 55 -3.09 -8.29 -21.42
N GLU A 56 -3.04 -9.20 -20.42
CA GLU A 56 -2.88 -8.84 -19.02
C GLU A 56 -1.47 -8.33 -18.71
N GLN A 57 -0.45 -8.91 -19.35
CA GLN A 57 0.92 -8.40 -19.25
C GLN A 57 1.05 -6.98 -19.79
N GLU A 58 0.40 -6.67 -20.91
CA GLU A 58 0.43 -5.33 -21.49
C GLU A 58 -0.27 -4.32 -20.58
N ARG A 59 -1.47 -4.66 -20.07
CA ARG A 59 -2.17 -3.83 -19.07
C ARG A 59 -1.35 -3.61 -17.81
N ALA A 60 -0.66 -4.65 -17.32
CA ALA A 60 0.20 -4.52 -16.14
C ALA A 60 1.41 -3.62 -16.42
N ARG A 61 2.00 -3.70 -17.62
CA ARG A 61 3.10 -2.81 -18.03
C ARG A 61 2.63 -1.37 -18.18
N GLU A 62 1.48 -1.14 -18.80
CA GLU A 62 0.88 0.18 -18.93
C GLU A 62 0.60 0.79 -17.56
N GLU A 63 0.02 0.01 -16.63
CA GLU A 63 -0.24 0.47 -15.27
C GLU A 63 1.07 0.73 -14.50
N LEU A 64 2.10 -0.10 -14.66
CA LEU A 64 3.42 0.16 -14.07
C LEU A 64 4.07 1.43 -14.63
N LEU A 65 3.94 1.68 -15.94
CA LEU A 65 4.44 2.90 -16.57
C LEU A 65 3.65 4.14 -16.13
N ARG A 66 2.34 4.00 -15.94
CA ARG A 66 1.47 5.04 -15.37
C ARG A 66 1.89 5.36 -13.95
N LEU A 67 1.99 4.34 -13.09
CA LEU A 67 2.42 4.48 -11.70
C LEU A 67 3.83 5.08 -11.61
N ARG A 68 4.76 4.72 -12.51
CA ARG A 68 6.10 5.33 -12.57
C ARG A 68 6.06 6.80 -12.94
N ARG A 69 5.21 7.20 -13.90
CA ARG A 69 5.04 8.61 -14.31
C ARG A 69 4.42 9.43 -13.20
N LEU A 70 3.36 8.91 -12.57
CA LEU A 70 2.82 9.49 -11.34
C LEU A 70 3.93 9.60 -10.31
N ARG A 71 4.75 8.56 -10.11
CA ARG A 71 5.88 8.56 -9.17
C ARG A 71 7.06 9.48 -9.53
N GLN A 72 7.03 10.23 -10.63
CA GLN A 72 8.05 11.21 -10.99
C GLN A 72 7.61 12.68 -10.82
N LEU A 73 6.31 12.96 -10.67
CA LEU A 73 5.81 14.32 -10.47
C LEU A 73 6.15 14.86 -9.07
N PRO A 74 6.35 16.17 -8.84
CA PRO A 74 6.42 16.69 -7.47
C PRO A 74 5.17 16.26 -6.66
N VAL A 75 5.31 16.02 -5.35
CA VAL A 75 4.21 15.55 -4.47
C VAL A 75 2.97 16.44 -4.60
N ASP A 76 3.20 17.73 -4.70
CA ASP A 76 2.20 18.80 -4.82
C ASP A 76 1.39 18.71 -6.13
N GLN A 77 1.91 18.03 -7.15
CA GLN A 77 1.25 17.83 -8.46
C GLN A 77 0.52 16.50 -8.56
N ARG A 78 0.68 15.60 -7.58
CA ARG A 78 -0.02 14.31 -7.52
C ARG A 78 -1.18 14.31 -6.55
N LEU A 79 -1.13 15.19 -5.55
CA LEU A 79 -2.08 15.20 -4.46
C LEU A 79 -3.19 16.22 -4.73
N LYS A 80 -4.43 15.74 -4.70
CA LYS A 80 -5.60 16.59 -4.50
C LYS A 80 -5.74 16.83 -3.00
N ILE A 81 -5.18 17.93 -2.51
CA ILE A 81 -5.23 18.29 -1.09
C ILE A 81 -6.56 18.95 -0.78
N VAL A 82 -7.33 18.36 0.13
CA VAL A 82 -8.55 18.95 0.67
C VAL A 82 -8.30 19.38 2.10
N VAL A 83 -8.45 20.68 2.35
CA VAL A 83 -8.29 21.27 3.67
C VAL A 83 -9.62 21.23 4.42
N LEU A 84 -9.60 20.67 5.63
CA LEU A 84 -10.70 20.66 6.58
C LEU A 84 -10.26 21.41 7.83
N ASP A 85 -11.07 22.33 8.32
CA ASP A 85 -10.81 23.02 9.57
C ASP A 85 -11.49 22.26 10.71
N ILE A 86 -10.82 22.07 11.84
CA ILE A 86 -11.41 21.48 13.04
C ILE A 86 -12.09 22.59 13.85
N ASP A 87 -13.35 22.39 14.22
CA ASP A 87 -14.07 23.27 15.14
C ASP A 87 -13.46 23.14 16.55
N GLY A 88 -12.95 24.24 17.10
CA GLY A 88 -12.30 24.23 18.43
C GLY A 88 -13.25 24.09 19.61
N SER A 89 -14.56 24.16 19.38
CA SER A 89 -15.57 23.97 20.43
C SER A 89 -16.19 22.57 20.42
N THR A 90 -16.28 21.92 19.26
CA THR A 90 -16.95 20.62 19.12
C THR A 90 -16.05 19.50 18.62
N GLY A 91 -14.92 19.80 17.99
CA GLY A 91 -14.10 18.82 17.27
C GLY A 91 -14.68 18.39 15.92
N ASP A 92 -15.73 19.05 15.44
CA ASP A 92 -16.31 18.73 14.13
C ASP A 92 -15.40 19.19 12.99
N LEU A 93 -15.38 18.44 11.89
CA LEU A 93 -14.66 18.84 10.69
C LEU A 93 -15.53 19.79 9.86
N LEU A 94 -14.96 20.92 9.47
CA LEU A 94 -15.58 21.97 8.67
C LEU A 94 -14.92 21.99 7.30
N LEU A 95 -15.71 21.77 6.26
CA LEU A 95 -15.29 21.92 4.88
C LEU A 95 -15.61 23.34 4.40
N ASN A 96 -14.59 24.11 4.03
CA ASN A 96 -14.79 25.43 3.44
C ASN A 96 -15.20 25.27 1.96
N ARG A 97 -16.47 25.55 1.65
CA ARG A 97 -16.94 25.73 0.27
C ARG A 97 -16.96 27.24 0.02
N GLY A 98 -16.60 27.71 -1.17
CA GLY A 98 -16.43 29.15 -1.44
C GLY A 98 -17.57 30.10 -1.02
N ALA A 99 -18.78 29.60 -0.73
CA ALA A 99 -19.92 30.36 -0.22
C ALA A 99 -20.28 30.11 1.26
N GLY A 100 -19.59 29.20 1.97
CA GLY A 100 -19.86 28.87 3.37
C GLY A 100 -19.16 27.61 3.88
N GLN A 101 -19.18 27.41 5.19
CA GLN A 101 -18.63 26.20 5.81
C GLN A 101 -19.70 25.11 5.92
N GLN A 102 -19.38 23.91 5.43
CA GLN A 102 -20.20 22.72 5.64
C GLN A 102 -19.62 21.90 6.78
N ARG A 103 -20.40 21.68 7.84
CA ARG A 103 -20.03 20.77 8.92
C ARG A 103 -20.18 19.31 8.48
N LEU A 104 -19.12 18.54 8.69
CA LEU A 104 -19.08 17.11 8.42
C LEU A 104 -19.54 16.33 9.65
N ASN A 105 -20.43 15.38 9.42
CA ASN A 105 -20.97 14.49 10.44
C ASN A 105 -21.05 13.05 9.87
N ALA A 106 -21.45 12.11 10.72
CA ALA A 106 -21.55 10.70 10.31
C ALA A 106 -22.53 10.46 9.14
N ALA A 107 -23.51 11.34 8.93
CA ALA A 107 -24.50 11.19 7.86
C ALA A 107 -23.97 11.65 6.50
N ASN A 108 -23.12 12.68 6.45
CA ASN A 108 -22.69 13.30 5.19
C ASN A 108 -21.23 12.99 4.81
N ILE A 109 -20.38 12.56 5.76
CA ILE A 109 -18.95 12.40 5.51
C ILE A 109 -18.65 11.35 4.43
N ASP A 110 -19.43 10.27 4.42
CA ASP A 110 -19.31 9.18 3.46
C ASP A 110 -19.63 9.63 2.02
N GLU A 111 -20.53 10.60 1.87
CA GLU A 111 -20.86 11.17 0.57
C GLU A 111 -19.79 12.18 0.13
N VAL A 112 -19.35 13.05 1.04
CA VAL A 112 -18.31 14.06 0.76
C VAL A 112 -17.00 13.39 0.33
N ILE A 113 -16.53 12.38 1.07
CA ILE A 113 -15.31 11.65 0.71
C ILE A 113 -15.46 10.98 -0.65
N ARG A 114 -16.62 10.39 -0.95
CA ARG A 114 -16.89 9.74 -2.24
C ARG A 114 -16.79 10.73 -3.40
N ASN A 115 -17.38 11.92 -3.25
CA ASN A 115 -17.36 12.96 -4.26
C ASN A 115 -15.93 13.47 -4.51
N HIS A 116 -15.14 13.66 -3.45
CA HIS A 116 -13.74 14.05 -3.59
C HIS A 116 -12.89 12.94 -4.22
N GLN A 117 -13.13 11.68 -3.87
CA GLN A 117 -12.45 10.53 -4.50
C GLN A 117 -12.77 10.43 -6.00
N ALA A 118 -14.03 10.62 -6.38
CA ALA A 118 -14.43 10.63 -7.79
C ALA A 118 -13.73 11.78 -8.55
N GLY A 119 -13.69 12.97 -7.96
CA GLY A 119 -12.99 14.13 -8.54
C GLY A 119 -11.47 13.95 -8.61
N ALA A 120 -10.85 13.29 -7.63
CA ALA A 120 -9.42 12.98 -7.66
C ALA A 120 -9.09 11.95 -8.74
N ARG A 121 -9.89 10.89 -8.86
CA ARG A 121 -9.72 9.86 -9.91
C ARG A 121 -9.89 10.41 -11.33
N ALA A 122 -10.80 11.36 -11.53
CA ALA A 122 -11.00 12.00 -12.84
C ALA A 122 -9.77 12.80 -13.29
N GLU A 123 -9.01 13.36 -12.35
CA GLU A 123 -7.80 14.14 -12.58
C GLU A 123 -6.51 13.28 -12.45
N ASP A 124 -6.64 11.97 -12.22
CA ASP A 124 -5.54 11.04 -11.91
C ASP A 124 -4.66 11.48 -10.72
N LEU A 125 -5.29 12.05 -9.70
CA LEU A 125 -4.67 12.53 -8.47
C LEU A 125 -5.00 11.61 -7.29
N GLU A 126 -4.09 11.54 -6.33
CA GLU A 126 -4.27 10.92 -5.02
C GLU A 126 -4.96 11.90 -4.07
N LEU A 127 -6.05 11.49 -3.42
CA LEU A 127 -6.77 12.34 -2.48
C LEU A 127 -6.06 12.37 -1.12
N PHE A 128 -5.78 13.55 -0.61
CA PHE A 128 -5.17 13.73 0.71
C PHE A 128 -5.92 14.78 1.52
N TYR A 129 -6.24 14.46 2.78
CA TYR A 129 -6.91 15.41 3.67
C TYR A 129 -5.92 16.08 4.63
N LEU A 130 -5.97 17.40 4.70
CA LEU A 130 -5.24 18.19 5.70
C LEU A 130 -6.24 18.73 6.72
N LEU A 131 -6.17 18.24 7.96
CA LEU A 131 -7.01 18.71 9.05
C LEU A 131 -6.27 19.80 9.82
N ARG A 132 -6.78 21.02 9.77
CA ARG A 132 -6.19 22.17 10.46
C ARG A 132 -6.75 22.30 11.85
N VAL A 133 -5.85 22.32 12.83
CA VAL A 133 -6.22 22.52 14.22
C VAL A 133 -6.66 23.99 14.42
N PRO A 134 -7.73 24.25 15.19
CA PRO A 134 -8.13 25.60 15.57
C PRO A 134 -6.97 26.33 16.24
N ARG A 135 -6.84 27.63 15.96
CA ARG A 135 -5.90 28.46 16.70
C ARG A 135 -6.37 28.57 18.15
N PRO A 136 -5.47 28.42 19.13
CA PRO A 136 -5.83 28.61 20.53
C PRO A 136 -6.40 30.02 20.70
N ASP A 137 -7.61 30.09 21.26
CA ASP A 137 -8.22 31.35 21.65
C ASP A 137 -7.57 31.87 22.95
N ALA A 138 -7.66 33.17 23.20
CA ALA A 138 -7.16 33.77 24.44
C ALA A 138 -7.90 33.25 25.70
N GLN A 139 -9.00 32.52 25.51
CA GLN A 139 -9.88 31.98 26.55
C GLN A 139 -9.47 30.59 27.05
N GLY A 140 -8.43 29.96 26.49
CA GLY A 140 -7.88 28.71 27.02
C GLY A 140 -8.81 27.51 26.85
N SER A 141 -9.69 27.55 25.85
CA SER A 141 -10.52 26.40 25.49
C SER A 141 -9.60 25.23 25.12
N LYS A 142 -9.85 24.04 25.69
CA LYS A 142 -9.07 22.83 25.37
C LYS A 142 -9.09 22.65 23.86
N PRO A 143 -7.96 22.80 23.15
CA PRO A 143 -7.99 22.76 21.70
C PRO A 143 -8.33 21.34 21.27
N HIS A 144 -9.49 21.17 20.65
CA HIS A 144 -9.75 19.99 19.82
C HIS A 144 -8.68 19.95 18.71
N PRO A 145 -8.25 18.76 18.26
CA PRO A 145 -8.86 17.46 18.51
C PRO A 145 -8.44 16.81 19.83
N THR A 146 -9.38 16.12 20.47
CA THR A 146 -9.13 15.19 21.57
C THR A 146 -8.81 13.79 21.03
N ALA A 147 -8.33 12.89 21.90
CA ALA A 147 -8.10 11.49 21.53
C ALA A 147 -9.36 10.78 21.01
N ALA A 148 -10.55 11.18 21.48
CA ALA A 148 -11.82 10.65 20.99
C ALA A 148 -12.11 11.13 19.55
N ASP A 149 -11.80 12.39 19.25
CA ASP A 149 -11.96 12.97 17.92
C ASP A 149 -11.00 12.31 16.92
N GLU A 150 -9.74 12.10 17.31
CA GLU A 150 -8.77 11.39 16.48
C GLU A 150 -9.20 9.95 16.17
N ALA A 151 -9.76 9.24 17.15
CA ALA A 151 -10.30 7.90 16.93
C ALA A 151 -11.49 7.91 15.95
N LEU A 152 -12.32 8.95 16.03
CA LEU A 152 -13.45 9.16 15.14
C LEU A 152 -12.99 9.51 13.71
N TYR A 153 -12.01 10.41 13.54
CA TYR A 153 -11.40 10.71 12.25
C TYR A 153 -10.76 9.47 11.63
N ARG A 154 -9.99 8.71 12.41
CA ARG A 154 -9.38 7.45 11.96
C ARG A 154 -10.42 6.46 11.45
N ARG A 155 -11.57 6.37 12.13
CA ARG A 155 -12.67 5.51 11.66
C ARG A 155 -13.29 6.02 10.37
N TRP A 156 -13.52 7.33 10.25
CA TRP A 156 -14.10 7.94 9.06
C TRP A 156 -13.20 7.81 7.82
N PHE A 157 -11.95 8.21 7.91
CA PHE A 157 -11.01 8.16 6.79
C PHE A 157 -10.51 6.73 6.51
N GLY A 158 -10.29 5.93 7.56
CA GLY A 158 -9.85 4.53 7.43
C GLY A 158 -10.86 3.65 6.71
N ARG A 159 -12.17 3.86 6.92
CA ARG A 159 -13.24 3.13 6.21
C ARG A 159 -13.15 3.31 4.68
N ARG A 160 -12.66 4.45 4.22
CA ARG A 160 -12.55 4.79 2.79
C ARG A 160 -11.13 4.69 2.25
N GLN A 161 -10.18 4.25 3.08
CA GLN A 161 -8.76 4.14 2.73
C GLN A 161 -8.21 5.44 2.14
N VAL A 162 -8.49 6.57 2.81
CA VAL A 162 -7.94 7.88 2.42
C VAL A 162 -6.95 8.34 3.47
N ASP A 163 -5.83 8.87 3.01
CA ASP A 163 -4.79 9.41 3.87
C ASP A 163 -5.16 10.80 4.37
N TYR A 164 -4.77 11.07 5.62
CA TYR A 164 -4.96 12.37 6.24
C TYR A 164 -3.79 12.72 7.16
N LYS A 165 -3.58 14.01 7.36
CA LYS A 165 -2.65 14.54 8.36
C LYS A 165 -3.31 15.67 9.14
N ILE A 166 -3.10 15.65 10.45
CA ILE A 166 -3.48 16.76 11.33
C ILE A 166 -2.30 17.74 11.36
N ASP A 167 -2.57 18.99 10.98
CA ASP A 167 -1.61 20.08 10.98
C ASP A 167 -1.71 20.85 12.29
N PHE A 168 -0.76 20.56 13.19
CA PHE A 168 -0.59 21.34 14.40
C PHE A 168 0.21 22.59 14.05
N PRO A 169 -0.28 23.80 14.38
CA PRO A 169 0.49 25.01 14.16
C PRO A 169 1.83 24.87 14.89
N GLN A 170 2.93 24.92 14.14
CA GLN A 170 4.25 24.96 14.73
C GLN A 170 4.32 26.26 15.53
N LEU A 171 4.45 26.15 16.86
CA LEU A 171 4.85 27.27 17.70
C LEU A 171 6.19 27.74 17.14
N GLN A 172 6.21 28.89 16.48
CA GLN A 172 7.46 29.58 16.20
C GLN A 172 7.99 30.02 17.57
N GLU A 173 9.03 29.32 18.04
CA GLU A 173 9.85 29.74 19.18
C GLU A 173 10.57 31.06 18.89
#